data_AF-A0A9E4ME93-F1
#
_entry.id   AF-A0A9E4ME93-F1
#
_cell.length_a   1.000
_cell.length_b   1.000
_cell.length_c   1.000
_cell.angle_alpha   90.00
_cell.angle_beta   90.00
_cell.angle_gamma   90.00
#
_symmetry.space_group_name_H-M   'P 1'
#
loop_
_entity.id
_entity.type
_entity.pdbx_description
1 polymer ?
#
loop_
_entity_poly.entity_id
_entity_poly.type
_entity_poly.pdbx_seq_one_letter_code
_entity_poly.pdbx_strand_id
1 'polypeptide(L)' 'MQPLLPAGTMMHTITWHDNSEANRWNPDPRNWAGFGQRSSDDMSFTWTSYYELDDDDFAAALAEREAMANNNDN' A
#
# COMPACT_ATOMS: atom_id res chain seq x y z
N MET A 1 -6.36 -14.55 1.55
CA MET A 1 -7.60 -13.81 1.27
C MET A 1 -7.27 -12.34 1.06
N GLN A 2 -7.96 -11.63 0.16
CA GLN A 2 -7.76 -10.20 -0.08
C GLN A 2 -8.68 -9.36 0.84
N PRO A 3 -8.28 -8.17 1.32
CA PRO A 3 -9.16 -7.33 2.14
C PRO A 3 -10.40 -6.88 1.37
N LEU A 4 -11.56 -6.84 2.04
CA LEU A 4 -12.76 -6.17 1.54
C LEU A 4 -12.72 -4.73 2.02
N LEU A 5 -12.85 -3.79 1.09
CA LEU A 5 -12.79 -2.37 1.40
C LEU A 5 -14.20 -1.79 1.22
N PRO A 6 -14.89 -1.39 2.29
CA PRO A 6 -16.23 -0.83 2.19
C PRO A 6 -16.22 0.53 1.48
N ALA A 7 -17.39 0.95 1.01
CA ALA A 7 -17.58 2.26 0.41
C ALA A 7 -17.04 3.38 1.34
N GLY A 8 -16.32 4.34 0.74
CA GLY A 8 -15.69 5.44 1.47
C GLY A 8 -14.28 5.13 2.02
N THR A 9 -13.73 3.94 1.76
CA THR A 9 -12.34 3.63 2.11
C THR A 9 -11.35 4.54 1.36
N MET A 10 -10.35 5.06 2.08
CA MET A 10 -9.27 5.88 1.53
C MET A 10 -7.94 5.13 1.63
N MET A 11 -7.24 5.00 0.50
CA MET A 11 -5.89 4.44 0.46
C MET A 11 -4.87 5.57 0.61
N HIS A 12 -4.05 5.52 1.66
CA HIS A 12 -2.96 6.47 1.90
C HIS A 12 -1.61 5.76 1.83
N THR A 13 -0.80 6.07 0.81
CA THR A 13 0.59 5.66 0.75
C THR A 13 1.49 6.79 1.21
N ILE A 14 2.41 6.50 2.14
CA ILE A 14 3.49 7.40 2.55
C ILE A 14 4.82 6.72 2.31
N THR A 15 5.76 7.43 1.72
CA THR A 15 7.13 6.96 1.50
C THR A 15 8.15 7.97 1.97
N TRP A 16 9.30 7.47 2.39
CA TRP A 16 10.36 8.26 2.99
C TRP A 16 11.64 8.09 2.19
N HIS A 17 12.31 9.20 1.92
CA HIS A 17 13.65 9.20 1.35
C HIS A 17 14.65 9.62 2.44
N ASP A 18 15.74 8.86 2.59
CA ASP A 18 16.76 9.12 3.59
C ASP A 18 17.94 9.90 2.98
N ASN A 19 18.00 11.20 3.26
CA ASN A 19 19.09 12.08 2.86
C ASN A 19 20.13 12.32 3.97
N SER A 20 20.19 11.46 5.00
CA SER A 20 21.17 11.60 6.08
C SER A 20 22.59 11.28 5.62
N GLU A 21 23.60 11.89 6.27
CA GLU A 21 25.02 11.60 6.00
C GLU A 21 25.42 10.14 6.32
N ALA A 22 24.60 9.46 7.13
CA ALA A 22 24.82 8.07 7.49
C ALA A 22 24.31 7.08 6.42
N ASN A 23 23.53 7.55 5.44
CA ASN A 23 23.02 6.70 4.38
C ASN A 23 24.13 6.38 3.36
N ARG A 24 24.76 5.21 3.52
CA ARG A 24 25.81 4.71 2.60
C ARG A 24 25.39 4.62 1.13
N TRP A 25 24.09 4.60 0.85
CA TRP A 25 23.52 4.52 -0.50
C TRP A 25 23.30 5.89 -1.14
N ASN A 26 23.41 6.96 -0.35
CA ASN A 26 23.41 8.33 -0.82
C ASN A 26 24.82 8.93 -0.68
N PRO A 27 25.65 8.84 -1.73
CA PRO A 27 27.07 9.22 -1.66
C PRO A 27 27.30 10.73 -1.49
N ASP A 28 26.29 11.57 -1.74
CA ASP A 28 26.36 13.02 -1.49
C ASP A 28 25.04 13.54 -0.88
N PRO A 29 24.95 13.68 0.46
CA PRO A 29 23.75 14.15 1.15
C PRO A 29 23.42 15.63 0.88
N ARG A 30 24.29 16.37 0.19
CA ARG A 30 24.02 17.75 -0.25
C ARG A 30 23.22 17.79 -1.54
N ASN A 31 23.18 16.68 -2.28
CA ASN A 31 22.38 16.58 -3.49
C ASN A 31 20.91 16.26 -3.14
N TRP A 32 20.01 16.48 -4.09
CA TRP A 32 18.62 16.05 -3.96
C TRP A 32 18.56 14.51 -3.92
N ALA A 33 17.93 13.96 -2.88
CA ALA A 33 17.73 12.53 -2.69
C ALA A 33 16.24 12.21 -2.56
N GLY A 34 15.43 12.68 -3.51
CA GLY A 34 14.00 12.39 -3.56
C GLY A 34 13.55 12.09 -4.98
N PHE A 35 12.25 12.13 -5.21
CA PHE A 35 11.67 11.86 -6.54
C PHE A 35 12.28 12.75 -7.63
N GLY A 36 12.68 12.14 -8.75
CA GLY A 36 13.22 12.86 -9.90
C GLY A 36 13.36 12.01 -11.16
N GLN A 37 14.03 12.57 -12.18
CA GLN A 37 14.18 11.96 -13.51
C GLN A 37 15.63 11.61 -13.85
N ARG A 38 16.59 12.01 -13.01
CA ARG A 38 18.00 11.62 -13.20
C ARG A 38 18.17 10.18 -12.75
N SER A 39 19.15 9.48 -13.31
CA SER A 39 19.52 8.14 -12.85
C SER A 39 19.98 8.11 -11.39
N SER A 40 20.37 9.26 -10.82
CA SER A 40 20.75 9.40 -9.41
C SER A 40 19.60 9.81 -8.49
N ASP A 41 18.46 10.23 -9.05
CA ASP A 41 17.28 10.58 -8.27
C ASP A 41 16.53 9.30 -7.87
N ASP A 42 15.73 9.37 -6.80
CA ASP A 42 14.97 8.23 -6.30
C ASP A 42 13.57 8.16 -6.95
N MET A 43 12.89 7.03 -6.77
CA MET A 43 11.50 6.83 -7.18
C MET A 43 10.70 6.20 -6.06
N SER A 44 9.47 6.68 -5.88
CA SER A 44 8.52 6.08 -4.99
C SER A 44 7.16 6.00 -5.69
N PHE A 45 6.61 4.79 -5.75
CA PHE A 45 5.27 4.56 -6.26
C PHE A 45 4.69 3.30 -5.64
N THR A 46 3.37 3.23 -5.57
CA THR A 46 2.65 2.00 -5.21
C THR A 46 1.89 1.52 -6.43
N TRP A 47 2.12 0.27 -6.82
CA TRP A 47 1.29 -0.41 -7.79
C TRP A 47 0.22 -1.21 -7.05
N THR A 48 -1.01 -0.70 -7.01
CA THR A 48 -2.16 -1.38 -6.40
C THR A 48 -3.17 -1.73 -7.47
N SER A 49 -3.62 -2.99 -7.46
CA SER A 49 -4.76 -3.44 -8.28
C SER A 49 -5.93 -3.78 -7.37
N TYR A 50 -7.11 -3.34 -7.76
CA TYR A 50 -8.37 -3.68 -7.14
C TYR A 50 -9.39 -3.96 -8.23
N TYR A 51 -10.47 -4.63 -7.85
CA TYR A 51 -11.65 -4.76 -8.67
C TYR A 51 -12.84 -4.34 -7.80
N GLU A 52 -13.88 -3.85 -8.45
CA GLU A 52 -15.07 -3.37 -7.78
C GLU A 52 -16.04 -4.52 -7.56
N LEU A 53 -16.76 -4.44 -6.44
CA LEU A 53 -17.89 -5.31 -6.12
C LEU A 53 -19.13 -4.43 -6.07
N ASP A 54 -20.27 -4.99 -6.46
CA ASP A 54 -21.56 -4.41 -6.09
C ASP A 54 -21.90 -4.72 -4.62
N ASP A 55 -22.98 -4.13 -4.12
CA ASP A 55 -23.37 -4.25 -2.72
C ASP A 55 -23.73 -5.70 -2.34
N ASP A 56 -24.32 -6.47 -3.26
CA ASP A 56 -24.75 -7.85 -3.04
C ASP A 56 -23.53 -8.79 -2.96
N ASP A 57 -22.59 -8.65 -3.90
CA ASP A 57 -21.34 -9.40 -3.92
C ASP A 57 -20.48 -9.09 -2.70
N PHE A 58 -20.43 -7.81 -2.27
CA PHE A 58 -19.72 -7.40 -1.07
C PHE A 58 -20.32 -8.04 0.19
N ALA A 59 -21.65 -8.01 0.32
CA ALA A 59 -22.36 -8.61 1.45
C ALA A 59 -22.16 -10.14 1.51
N ALA A 60 -22.22 -10.82 0.36
CA ALA A 60 -21.95 -12.26 0.27
C ALA A 60 -20.51 -12.60 0.70
N ALA A 61 -19.53 -11.86 0.20
CA ALA A 61 -18.12 -12.06 0.54
C ALA A 61 -17.81 -11.76 2.01
N LEU A 62 -18.53 -10.82 2.63
CA LEU A 62 -18.41 -10.53 4.05
C LEU A 62 -18.96 -11.70 4.89
N ALA A 63 -20.17 -12.17 4.58
CA ALA A 63 -20.82 -13.29 5.29
C ALA A 63 -20.00 -14.58 5.21
N GLU A 64 -19.41 -14.88 4.04
CA GLU A 64 -18.51 -16.02 3.86
C GLU A 64 -17.31 -15.94 4.83
N ARG A 65 -16.69 -14.76 4.96
CA ARG A 65 -15.52 -14.58 5.83
C ARG A 65 -15.87 -14.65 7.30
N GLU A 66 -17.01 -14.11 7.71
CA GLU A 66 -17.51 -14.24 9.08
C GLU A 66 -17.75 -15.71 9.45
N ALA A 67 -18.35 -16.49 8.54
CA ALA A 67 -18.55 -17.92 8.75
C ALA A 67 -17.22 -18.69 8.85
N MET A 68 -16.23 -18.34 8.02
CA MET A 68 -14.89 -18.95 8.09
C MET A 68 -14.15 -18.60 9.39
N ALA A 69 -14.28 -17.38 9.88
CA ALA A 69 -13.68 -16.96 11.16
C ALA A 69 -14.28 -17.75 12.32
N ASN A 70 -15.61 -17.84 12.41
CA ASN A 70 -16.31 -18.58 13.46
C ASN A 70 -15.99 -20.08 13.46
N ASN A 71 -15.72 -20.67 12.30
CA ASN A 71 -15.35 -22.08 12.19
C ASN A 71 -13.90 -22.36 12.62
N ASN A 72 -13.02 -21.36 12.63
CA ASN A 72 -11.63 -21.50 13.08
C ASN A 72 -11.44 -21.23 14.59
N ASP A 73 -12.45 -20.69 15.25
CA ASP A 73 -12.45 -20.37 16.69
C ASP A 73 -13.05 -21.50 17.56
N ASN A 74 -13.26 -22.70 16.99
CA ASN A 74 -13.90 -23.84 17.65
C ASN A 74 -13.04 -25.12 17.59
#